data_AF-A0A530ALV2-F1
#
_entry.id   AF-A0A530ALV2-F1
#
_cell.length_a   1.000
_cell.length_b   1.000
_cell.length_c   1.000
_cell.angle_alpha   90.00
_cell.angle_beta   90.00
_cell.angle_gamma   90.00
#
_symmetry.space_group_name_H-M   'P 1'
#
loop_
_entity.id
_entity.type
_entity.pdbx_description
1 polymer ?
#
loop_
_entity_poly.entity_id
_entity_poly.type
_entity_poly.pdbx_seq_one_letter_code
_entity_poly.pdbx_strand_id
1 'polypeptide(L)'
;MRVDTTPWVGPDDDRKPQGGTVDYFIISSPTYYLEEWVLSDLKYGAGIAVSPVRNKQQKIYGLGLLNSFPDRQPPKRLRIIIDQPRNSAGGGEWVIEIDELLAFGEEVKRAAAATRDPDAPCTPSESACQWCPLTNIDGACPEHEAWKLNLLGLEFDDLDADDEPALPEIDGMTPQRRRYINQHAHLITKWLKRLHAEEIHDVITKGPANGVKAVSGRAPPRKHKDEKASEAWLNKRLKREQIFHQQLISVAQLDKVLGKGVFPKSLVAQGDPKPVLVPVEDERPAIIRETEFDDLDAEDDAFNDDF
;
A
#
# COMPACT_ATOMS: atom_id res chain seq x y z
N MET A 1 -2.10 -8.19 29.00
CA MET A 1 -1.91 -9.53 29.62
C MET A 1 -1.29 -10.47 28.59
N ARG A 2 -0.40 -11.38 28.99
CA ARG A 2 0.13 -12.40 28.07
C ARG A 2 -0.87 -13.56 27.96
N VAL A 3 -1.22 -13.93 26.74
CA VAL A 3 -2.10 -15.07 26.44
C VAL A 3 -1.29 -16.21 25.84
N ASP A 4 -1.64 -17.44 26.21
CA ASP A 4 -1.01 -18.65 25.66
C ASP A 4 -1.76 -19.12 24.41
N THR A 5 -1.06 -19.13 23.27
CA THR A 5 -1.57 -19.57 21.97
C THR A 5 -0.99 -20.90 21.52
N THR A 6 -0.11 -21.52 22.33
CA THR A 6 0.55 -22.80 22.06
C THR A 6 -0.40 -23.90 21.58
N PRO A 7 -1.64 -24.06 22.09
CA PRO A 7 -2.56 -25.08 21.59
C PRO A 7 -2.88 -25.00 20.09
N TRP A 8 -2.69 -23.83 19.48
CA TRP A 8 -2.98 -23.60 18.06
C TRP A 8 -1.72 -23.45 17.21
N VAL A 9 -0.65 -22.84 17.72
CA VAL A 9 0.59 -22.59 16.94
C VAL A 9 1.70 -23.61 17.22
N GLY A 10 1.51 -24.48 18.21
CA GLY A 10 2.55 -25.37 18.72
C GLY A 10 3.62 -24.62 19.52
N PRO A 11 4.60 -25.33 20.10
CA PRO A 11 5.71 -24.70 20.80
C PRO A 11 6.73 -24.11 19.80
N ASP A 12 7.60 -23.21 20.25
CA ASP A 12 8.71 -22.71 19.42
C ASP A 12 9.78 -23.80 19.16
N ASP A 13 10.85 -23.43 18.46
CA ASP A 13 11.96 -24.34 18.10
C ASP A 13 12.71 -24.86 19.35
N ASP A 14 12.68 -24.11 20.46
CA ASP A 14 13.21 -24.51 21.76
C ASP A 14 12.21 -25.33 22.60
N ARG A 15 11.07 -25.70 22.02
CA ARG A 15 9.94 -26.37 22.68
C ARG A 15 9.27 -25.56 23.81
N LYS A 16 9.41 -24.24 23.81
CA LYS A 16 8.77 -23.35 24.80
C LYS A 16 7.36 -22.96 24.35
N PRO A 17 6.46 -22.65 25.30
CA PRO A 17 5.14 -22.11 24.99
C PRO A 17 5.22 -20.80 24.20
N GLN A 18 4.33 -20.66 23.23
CA GLN A 18 4.16 -19.45 22.43
C GLN A 18 2.92 -18.67 22.86
N GLY A 19 2.93 -17.37 22.62
CA GLY A 19 1.84 -16.50 23.06
C GLY A 19 1.91 -15.09 22.50
N GLY A 20 0.92 -14.30 22.88
CA GLY A 20 0.81 -12.89 22.51
C GLY A 20 0.51 -12.00 23.72
N THR A 21 0.56 -10.68 23.52
CA THR A 21 0.14 -9.72 24.53
C THR A 21 -1.12 -9.03 24.05
N VAL A 22 -2.17 -9.11 24.85
CA VAL A 22 -3.43 -8.38 24.64
C VAL A 22 -3.34 -7.05 25.40
N ASP A 23 -3.66 -5.95 24.71
CA ASP A 23 -3.66 -4.59 25.25
C ASP A 23 -4.80 -4.38 26.25
N TYR A 24 -6.04 -4.63 25.81
CA TYR A 24 -7.24 -4.46 26.61
C TYR A 24 -8.25 -5.58 26.36
N PHE A 25 -8.92 -6.03 27.42
CA PHE A 25 -9.99 -7.02 27.32
C PHE A 25 -11.00 -6.89 28.45
N ILE A 26 -12.22 -7.36 28.20
CA ILE A 26 -13.31 -7.48 29.18
C ILE A 26 -13.84 -8.91 29.09
N ILE A 27 -13.89 -9.60 30.22
CA ILE A 27 -14.37 -10.98 30.32
C ILE A 27 -15.32 -11.15 31.49
N SER A 28 -16.04 -12.27 31.51
CA SER A 28 -16.87 -12.66 32.64
C SER A 28 -16.05 -12.77 33.93
N SER A 29 -16.62 -12.32 35.04
CA SER A 29 -16.06 -12.62 36.37
C SER A 29 -16.45 -14.06 36.78
N PRO A 30 -15.93 -14.61 37.89
CA PRO A 30 -16.40 -15.92 38.37
C PRO A 30 -17.88 -15.91 38.77
N THR A 31 -18.43 -14.73 39.09
CA THR A 31 -19.78 -14.58 39.64
C THR A 31 -20.77 -14.02 38.62
N TYR A 32 -20.29 -13.28 37.62
CA TYR A 32 -21.13 -12.61 36.63
C TYR A 32 -20.77 -13.08 35.22
N TYR A 33 -21.75 -13.71 34.59
CA TYR A 33 -21.66 -14.14 33.21
C TYR A 33 -21.85 -12.95 32.25
N LEU A 34 -20.99 -12.89 31.25
CA LEU A 34 -21.11 -11.97 30.11
C LEU A 34 -21.24 -12.82 28.86
N GLU A 35 -22.35 -12.64 28.14
CA GLU A 35 -22.57 -13.33 26.86
C GLU A 35 -21.55 -12.90 25.79
N GLU A 36 -20.94 -11.73 25.96
CA GLU A 36 -19.96 -11.18 25.03
C GLU A 36 -18.71 -10.78 25.79
N TRP A 37 -17.55 -11.31 25.37
CA TRP A 37 -16.25 -10.81 25.80
C TRP A 37 -15.75 -9.77 24.81
N VAL A 38 -14.92 -8.85 25.28
CA VAL A 38 -14.37 -7.76 24.46
C VAL A 38 -12.85 -7.87 24.43
N LEU A 39 -12.27 -7.63 23.27
CA LEU A 39 -10.84 -7.44 23.07
C LEU A 39 -10.65 -6.12 22.31
N SER A 40 -9.81 -5.22 22.83
CA SER A 40 -9.40 -4.00 22.11
C SER A 40 -7.89 -3.94 21.96
N ASP A 41 -7.45 -3.43 20.81
CA ASP A 41 -6.05 -3.25 20.43
C ASP A 41 -5.84 -1.86 19.84
N LEU A 42 -4.82 -1.16 20.35
CA LEU A 42 -4.50 0.21 19.94
C LEU A 42 -3.50 0.20 18.79
N LYS A 43 -3.90 0.74 17.64
CA LYS A 43 -3.03 0.95 16.49
C LYS A 43 -2.72 2.44 16.31
N TYR A 44 -1.44 2.81 16.41
CA TYR A 44 -1.02 4.21 16.28
C TYR A 44 -0.46 4.59 14.90
N GLY A 45 -0.40 3.63 13.97
CA GLY A 45 0.04 3.87 12.60
C GLY A 45 -0.92 4.81 11.85
N ALA A 46 -0.37 5.75 11.07
CA ALA A 46 -1.17 6.67 10.24
C ALA A 46 -1.31 6.19 8.78
N GLY A 47 -0.37 5.40 8.29
CA GLY A 47 -0.26 5.09 6.85
C GLY A 47 -1.24 4.03 6.34
N ILE A 48 -1.56 3.00 7.13
CA ILE A 48 -2.41 1.88 6.70
C ILE A 48 -3.57 1.72 7.66
N ALA A 49 -4.78 1.69 7.11
CA ALA A 49 -6.00 1.41 7.85
C ALA A 49 -6.01 -0.06 8.31
N VAL A 50 -6.26 -0.28 9.61
CA VAL A 50 -6.39 -1.59 10.21
C VAL A 50 -7.85 -1.86 10.51
N SER A 51 -8.42 -2.91 9.90
CA SER A 51 -9.80 -3.31 10.14
C SER A 51 -9.90 -4.35 11.28
N PRO A 52 -10.93 -4.27 12.14
CA PRO A 52 -11.28 -5.33 13.08
C PRO A 52 -11.91 -6.55 12.39
N VAL A 53 -12.49 -6.37 11.20
CA VAL A 53 -13.26 -7.39 10.51
C VAL A 53 -12.37 -8.54 10.07
N ARG A 54 -12.67 -9.75 10.56
CA ARG A 54 -11.91 -10.97 10.26
C ARG A 54 -10.40 -10.83 10.52
N ASN A 55 -10.03 -9.97 11.47
CA ASN A 55 -8.63 -9.70 11.79
C ASN A 55 -7.97 -10.95 12.40
N LYS A 56 -7.05 -11.58 11.65
CA LYS A 56 -6.41 -12.85 12.06
C LYS A 56 -5.64 -12.72 13.37
N GLN A 57 -4.94 -11.59 13.60
CA GLN A 57 -4.20 -11.36 14.85
C GLN A 57 -5.15 -11.37 16.05
N GLN A 58 -6.23 -10.59 15.98
CA GLN A 58 -7.16 -10.48 17.10
C GLN A 58 -7.97 -11.76 17.33
N LYS A 59 -8.27 -12.52 16.27
CA LYS A 59 -8.86 -13.86 16.40
C LYS A 59 -7.92 -14.84 17.13
N ILE A 60 -6.62 -14.84 16.80
CA ILE A 60 -5.62 -15.66 17.51
C ILE A 60 -5.52 -15.25 18.99
N TYR A 61 -5.57 -13.95 19.29
CA TYR A 61 -5.59 -13.47 20.67
C TYR A 61 -6.89 -13.83 21.39
N GLY A 62 -8.03 -13.82 20.72
CA GLY A 62 -9.30 -14.31 21.25
C GLY A 62 -9.23 -15.78 21.67
N LEU A 63 -8.61 -16.63 20.85
CA LEU A 63 -8.34 -18.03 21.19
C LEU A 63 -7.44 -18.14 22.44
N GLY A 64 -6.33 -17.39 22.46
CA GLY A 64 -5.43 -17.36 23.61
C GLY A 64 -6.11 -16.84 24.88
N LEU A 65 -7.03 -15.90 24.76
CA LEU A 65 -7.80 -15.35 25.88
C LEU A 65 -8.71 -16.41 26.50
N LEU A 66 -9.43 -17.19 25.69
CA LEU A 66 -10.23 -18.33 26.16
C LEU A 66 -9.36 -19.35 26.89
N ASN A 67 -8.21 -19.70 26.31
CA ASN A 67 -7.27 -20.66 26.91
C ASN A 67 -6.69 -20.18 28.24
N SER A 68 -6.57 -18.86 28.42
CA SER A 68 -6.02 -18.26 29.64
C SER A 68 -7.01 -18.30 30.81
N PHE A 69 -8.29 -18.58 30.57
CA PHE A 69 -9.37 -18.58 31.56
C PHE A 69 -10.27 -19.82 31.44
N PRO A 70 -9.72 -21.04 31.59
CA PRO A 70 -10.45 -22.29 31.40
C PRO A 70 -11.52 -22.54 32.47
N ASP A 71 -11.42 -21.86 33.62
CA ASP A 71 -12.38 -21.89 34.72
C ASP A 71 -13.62 -21.02 34.45
N ARG A 72 -13.62 -20.21 33.38
CA ARG A 72 -14.72 -19.33 33.04
C ARG A 72 -15.65 -19.96 32.02
N GLN A 73 -16.95 -19.74 32.23
CA GLN A 73 -17.93 -20.04 31.21
C GLN A 73 -17.61 -19.23 29.94
N PRO A 74 -17.39 -19.88 28.79
CA PRO A 74 -17.10 -19.17 27.54
C PRO A 74 -18.25 -18.22 27.16
N PRO A 75 -17.93 -17.06 26.55
CA PRO A 75 -18.96 -16.18 26.03
C PRO A 75 -19.62 -16.84 24.80
N LYS A 76 -20.79 -16.34 24.40
CA LYS A 76 -21.38 -16.68 23.11
C LYS A 76 -20.63 -15.99 21.97
N ARG A 77 -20.14 -14.77 22.22
CA ARG A 77 -19.52 -13.90 21.21
C ARG A 77 -18.25 -13.23 21.70
N LEU A 78 -17.37 -12.91 20.77
CA LEU A 78 -16.21 -12.06 21.00
C LEU A 78 -16.37 -10.79 20.17
N ARG A 79 -16.37 -9.63 20.83
CA ARG A 79 -16.25 -8.32 20.19
C ARG A 79 -14.78 -7.93 20.09
N ILE A 80 -14.33 -7.68 18.88
CA ILE A 80 -13.00 -7.20 18.55
C ILE A 80 -13.11 -5.72 18.20
N ILE A 81 -12.33 -4.90 18.88
CA ILE A 81 -12.25 -3.46 18.67
C ILE A 81 -10.81 -3.13 18.23
N ILE A 82 -10.68 -2.33 17.18
CA ILE A 82 -9.41 -1.72 16.81
C ILE A 82 -9.56 -0.21 16.97
N ASP A 83 -8.72 0.37 17.82
CA ASP A 83 -8.66 1.82 18.02
C ASP A 83 -7.51 2.38 17.17
N GLN A 84 -7.83 3.14 16.10
CA GLN A 84 -6.82 3.75 15.22
C GLN A 84 -7.01 5.26 15.03
N PRO A 85 -6.69 6.09 16.05
CA PRO A 85 -7.05 7.52 16.05
C PRO A 85 -6.35 8.36 14.97
N ARG A 86 -5.25 7.87 14.38
CA ARG A 86 -4.44 8.61 13.39
C ARG A 86 -4.76 8.26 11.94
N ASN A 87 -5.73 7.39 11.69
CA ASN A 87 -6.17 7.04 10.35
C ASN A 87 -7.70 6.93 10.34
N SER A 88 -8.38 7.87 9.70
CA SER A 88 -9.85 7.95 9.70
C SER A 88 -10.54 6.81 8.95
N ALA A 89 -9.81 6.07 8.11
CA ALA A 89 -10.32 4.90 7.41
C ALA A 89 -10.10 3.59 8.19
N GLY A 90 -9.36 3.63 9.30
CA GLY A 90 -9.04 2.49 10.13
C GLY A 90 -9.82 2.46 11.44
N GLY A 91 -9.76 1.31 12.11
CA GLY A 91 -10.46 1.06 13.36
C GLY A 91 -11.89 0.56 13.19
N GLY A 92 -12.62 0.54 14.30
CA GLY A 92 -14.01 0.09 14.39
C GLY A 92 -14.18 -1.15 15.26
N GLU A 93 -15.34 -1.79 15.12
CA GLU A 93 -15.68 -3.01 15.84
C GLU A 93 -16.13 -4.15 14.91
N TRP A 94 -15.91 -5.38 15.34
CA TRP A 94 -16.41 -6.58 14.70
C TRP A 94 -16.77 -7.63 15.74
N VAL A 95 -17.89 -8.33 15.56
CA VAL A 95 -18.36 -9.38 16.47
C VAL A 95 -18.30 -10.71 15.75
N ILE A 96 -17.75 -11.72 16.43
CA ILE A 96 -17.67 -13.10 15.95
C ILE A 96 -18.31 -14.05 16.97
N GLU A 97 -19.03 -15.05 16.51
CA GLU A 97 -19.55 -16.13 17.35
C GLU A 97 -18.40 -17.02 17.86
N ILE A 98 -18.52 -17.55 19.07
CA ILE A 98 -17.42 -18.31 19.69
C ILE A 98 -17.11 -19.60 18.93
N ASP A 99 -18.12 -20.24 18.36
CA ASP A 99 -17.96 -21.46 17.57
C ASP A 99 -17.20 -21.19 16.26
N GLU A 100 -17.45 -20.04 15.62
CA GLU A 100 -16.69 -19.60 14.43
C GLU A 100 -15.24 -19.28 14.80
N LEU A 101 -15.01 -18.69 15.97
CA LEU A 101 -13.66 -18.43 16.47
C LEU A 101 -12.90 -19.74 16.70
N LEU A 102 -13.52 -20.73 17.34
CA LEU A 102 -12.94 -22.04 17.58
C LEU A 102 -12.65 -22.79 16.27
N ALA A 103 -13.56 -22.72 15.29
CA ALA A 103 -13.35 -23.28 13.96
C ALA A 103 -12.13 -22.65 13.25
N PHE A 104 -11.96 -21.33 13.37
CA PHE A 104 -10.75 -20.66 12.88
C PHE A 104 -9.47 -21.15 13.59
N GLY A 105 -9.56 -21.58 14.85
CA GLY A 105 -8.44 -22.22 15.54
C GLY A 105 -7.89 -23.44 14.80
N GLU A 106 -8.74 -24.24 14.16
CA GLU A 106 -8.31 -25.38 13.35
C GLU A 106 -7.60 -24.95 12.06
N GLU A 107 -7.94 -23.79 11.49
CA GLU A 107 -7.19 -23.20 10.38
C GLU A 107 -5.79 -22.74 10.84
N VAL A 108 -5.70 -22.12 12.01
CA VAL A 108 -4.42 -21.68 12.60
C VAL A 108 -3.49 -22.87 12.81
N LYS A 109 -4.01 -23.98 13.34
CA LYS A 109 -3.24 -25.23 13.51
C LYS A 109 -2.64 -25.73 12.20
N ARG A 110 -3.45 -25.78 11.14
CA ARG A 110 -2.98 -26.20 9.81
C ARG A 110 -1.92 -25.25 9.25
N ALA A 111 -2.16 -23.94 9.37
CA ALA A 111 -1.21 -22.93 8.90
C ALA A 111 0.12 -22.99 9.66
N ALA A 112 0.09 -23.14 10.98
CA ALA A 112 1.29 -23.25 11.81
C ALA A 112 2.06 -24.56 11.58
N ALA A 113 1.37 -25.65 11.22
CA ALA A 113 2.04 -26.88 10.82
C ALA A 113 2.75 -26.71 9.46
N ALA A 114 2.10 -26.03 8.49
CA ALA A 114 2.67 -25.79 7.18
C ALA A 114 3.94 -24.93 7.22
N THR A 115 4.09 -24.04 8.21
CA THR A 115 5.30 -23.22 8.35
C THR A 115 6.52 -23.99 8.87
N ARG A 116 6.35 -25.25 9.28
CA ARG A 116 7.46 -26.14 9.73
C ARG A 116 7.97 -27.04 8.61
N ASP A 117 7.33 -27.00 7.45
CA ASP A 117 7.82 -27.70 6.28
C ASP A 117 9.13 -27.04 5.83
N PRO A 118 10.27 -27.76 5.79
CA PRO A 118 11.52 -27.20 5.28
C PRO A 118 11.42 -26.77 3.82
N ASP A 119 10.45 -27.31 3.07
CA ASP A 119 10.15 -26.95 1.67
C ASP A 119 8.92 -26.04 1.57
N ALA A 120 8.55 -25.33 2.65
CA ALA A 120 7.41 -24.40 2.64
C ALA A 120 7.56 -23.34 1.53
N PRO A 121 6.53 -23.14 0.68
CA PRO A 121 6.66 -22.27 -0.47
C PRO A 121 6.76 -20.80 -0.08
N CYS A 122 7.73 -20.08 -0.64
CA CYS A 122 7.79 -18.63 -0.57
C CYS A 122 6.77 -18.04 -1.55
N THR A 123 5.66 -17.51 -1.04
CA THR A 123 4.58 -16.96 -1.87
C THR A 123 4.60 -15.43 -1.84
N PRO A 124 5.17 -14.76 -2.86
CA PRO A 124 5.21 -13.32 -2.92
C PRO A 124 3.80 -12.74 -3.07
N SER A 125 3.58 -11.59 -2.44
CA SER A 125 2.36 -10.79 -2.59
C SER A 125 2.67 -9.35 -2.23
N GLU A 126 1.84 -8.41 -2.67
CA GLU A 126 2.04 -6.99 -2.36
C GLU A 126 2.23 -6.76 -0.86
N SER A 127 1.33 -7.28 -0.02
CA SER A 127 1.37 -7.08 1.43
C SER A 127 2.52 -7.82 2.12
N ALA A 128 2.87 -9.03 1.68
CA ALA A 128 4.00 -9.77 2.24
C ALA A 128 5.36 -9.15 1.86
N CYS A 129 5.47 -8.62 0.63
CA CYS A 129 6.72 -8.09 0.10
C CYS A 129 6.93 -6.61 0.45
N GLN A 130 5.88 -5.83 0.76
CA GLN A 130 5.94 -4.37 0.97
C GLN A 130 7.04 -3.91 1.94
N TRP A 131 7.29 -4.67 3.01
CA TRP A 131 8.32 -4.37 4.02
C TRP A 131 9.31 -5.51 4.22
N CYS A 132 9.31 -6.52 3.34
CA CYS A 132 10.25 -7.61 3.45
C CYS A 132 11.67 -7.10 3.15
N PRO A 133 12.64 -7.21 4.08
CA PRO A 133 13.97 -6.65 3.90
C PRO A 133 14.73 -7.32 2.74
N LEU A 134 14.43 -8.60 2.45
CA LEU A 134 15.01 -9.34 1.34
C LEU A 134 14.67 -8.73 -0.02
N THR A 135 13.56 -7.98 -0.14
CA THR A 135 13.18 -7.32 -1.39
C THR A 135 14.11 -6.17 -1.79
N ASN A 136 14.99 -5.74 -0.88
CA ASN A 136 15.99 -4.67 -1.09
C ASN A 136 17.41 -5.22 -1.23
N ILE A 137 17.58 -6.54 -1.33
CA ILE A 137 18.87 -7.19 -1.52
C ILE A 137 18.78 -7.98 -2.83
N ASP A 138 19.69 -7.72 -3.75
CA ASP A 138 19.65 -8.31 -5.09
C ASP A 138 19.84 -9.82 -5.04
N GLY A 139 19.00 -10.56 -5.77
CA GLY A 139 19.02 -12.02 -5.82
C GLY A 139 18.63 -12.72 -4.49
N ALA A 140 18.25 -11.98 -3.45
CA ALA A 140 17.94 -12.55 -2.14
C ALA A 140 16.54 -13.18 -2.05
N CYS A 141 15.65 -12.90 -3.01
CA CYS A 141 14.33 -13.52 -3.10
C CYS A 141 13.96 -13.78 -4.56
N PRO A 142 14.40 -14.92 -5.13
CA PRO A 142 14.10 -15.31 -6.51
C PRO A 142 12.59 -15.36 -6.80
N GLU A 143 11.76 -15.74 -5.83
CA GLU A 143 10.31 -15.83 -6.03
C GLU A 143 9.67 -14.46 -6.22
N HIS A 144 10.15 -13.44 -5.49
CA HIS A 144 9.67 -12.07 -5.65
C HIS A 144 10.08 -11.47 -7.00
N GLU A 145 11.26 -11.82 -7.51
CA GLU A 145 11.71 -11.42 -8.85
C GLU A 145 10.90 -12.14 -9.93
N ALA A 146 10.74 -13.46 -9.83
CA ALA A 146 9.89 -14.25 -10.72
C ALA A 146 8.44 -13.73 -10.77
N TRP A 147 7.89 -13.33 -9.62
CA TRP A 147 6.55 -12.75 -9.54
C TRP A 147 6.42 -11.42 -10.30
N LYS A 148 7.46 -10.57 -10.27
CA LYS A 148 7.48 -9.33 -11.05
C LYS A 148 7.64 -9.58 -12.55
N LEU A 149 8.48 -10.53 -12.95
CA LEU A 149 8.65 -10.89 -14.36
C LEU A 149 7.37 -11.49 -14.94
N ASN A 150 6.72 -12.38 -14.18
CA ASN A 150 5.42 -12.94 -14.56
C ASN A 150 4.35 -11.84 -14.72
N LEU A 151 4.36 -10.82 -13.86
CA LEU A 151 3.48 -9.66 -13.98
C LEU A 151 3.67 -8.91 -15.32
N LEU A 152 4.89 -8.90 -15.87
CA LEU A 152 5.22 -8.29 -17.15
C LEU A 152 5.07 -9.24 -18.35
N GLY A 153 4.79 -10.53 -18.09
CA GLY A 153 4.72 -11.56 -19.13
C GLY A 153 6.09 -11.93 -19.72
N LEU A 154 7.17 -11.71 -18.98
CA LEU A 154 8.55 -12.05 -19.35
C LEU A 154 9.03 -13.25 -18.54
N GLU A 155 9.80 -14.16 -19.14
CA GLU A 155 10.57 -15.18 -18.43
C GLU A 155 12.04 -14.74 -18.26
N PHE A 156 12.76 -15.27 -17.26
CA PHE A 156 14.18 -14.88 -17.04
C PHE A 156 15.05 -15.20 -18.27
N ASP A 157 14.78 -16.34 -18.92
CA ASP A 157 15.52 -16.79 -20.10
C ASP A 157 15.35 -15.85 -21.31
N ASP A 158 14.30 -15.02 -21.34
CA ASP A 158 14.05 -14.03 -22.41
C ASP A 158 14.95 -12.78 -22.26
N LEU A 159 15.45 -12.49 -21.06
CA LEU A 159 16.26 -11.30 -20.78
C LEU A 159 17.77 -11.52 -20.99
N ASP A 160 18.22 -12.78 -20.87
CA ASP A 160 19.61 -13.18 -21.08
C ASP A 160 19.90 -13.60 -22.55
N ALA A 161 18.88 -13.55 -23.43
CA ALA A 161 19.00 -13.85 -24.85
C ALA A 161 19.60 -12.67 -25.65
N ASP A 162 20.19 -12.97 -26.82
CA ASP A 162 20.75 -11.95 -27.73
C ASP A 162 19.65 -11.13 -28.47
N ASP A 163 18.38 -11.52 -28.37
CA ASP A 163 17.24 -10.84 -28.98
C ASP A 163 16.67 -9.77 -28.04
N GLU A 164 16.22 -8.62 -28.57
CA GLU A 164 15.55 -7.60 -27.77
C GLU A 164 14.24 -8.15 -27.16
N PRO A 165 14.08 -8.16 -25.82
CA PRO A 165 12.85 -8.63 -25.20
C PRO A 165 11.69 -7.70 -25.55
N ALA A 166 10.72 -8.21 -26.31
CA ALA A 166 9.53 -7.45 -26.70
C ALA A 166 8.44 -7.57 -25.62
N LEU A 167 7.94 -6.42 -25.15
CA LEU A 167 6.73 -6.41 -24.33
C LEU A 167 5.53 -6.87 -25.18
N PRO A 168 4.60 -7.67 -24.61
CA PRO A 168 3.40 -8.07 -25.32
C PRO A 168 2.54 -6.86 -25.72
N GLU A 169 2.08 -6.84 -26.97
CA GLU A 169 1.16 -5.83 -27.52
C GLU A 169 -0.09 -5.66 -26.64
N ILE A 170 -0.47 -4.40 -26.36
CA ILE A 170 -1.59 -4.07 -25.46
C ILE A 170 -2.90 -4.68 -26.00
N ASP A 171 -3.09 -4.68 -27.32
CA ASP A 171 -4.27 -5.23 -28.01
C ASP A 171 -4.38 -6.76 -27.85
N GLY A 172 -3.27 -7.45 -27.58
CA GLY A 172 -3.24 -8.89 -27.32
C GLY A 172 -3.60 -9.27 -25.87
N MET A 173 -3.77 -8.30 -24.97
CA MET A 173 -4.00 -8.58 -23.54
C MET A 173 -5.48 -8.74 -23.19
N THR A 174 -5.80 -9.79 -22.41
CA THR A 174 -7.14 -9.94 -21.85
C THR A 174 -7.48 -8.80 -20.86
N PRO A 175 -8.76 -8.40 -20.72
CA PRO A 175 -9.15 -7.38 -19.74
C PRO A 175 -8.70 -7.70 -18.31
N GLN A 176 -8.73 -8.98 -17.93
CA GLN A 176 -8.27 -9.46 -16.62
C GLN A 176 -6.76 -9.23 -16.45
N ARG A 177 -5.96 -9.52 -17.48
CA ARG A 177 -4.51 -9.27 -17.46
C ARG A 177 -4.21 -7.77 -17.37
N ARG A 178 -4.90 -6.93 -18.16
CA ARG A 178 -4.76 -5.46 -18.07
C ARG A 178 -5.11 -4.92 -16.69
N ARG A 179 -6.19 -5.43 -16.07
CA ARG A 179 -6.56 -5.04 -14.70
C ARG A 179 -5.49 -5.45 -13.69
N TYR A 180 -4.99 -6.67 -13.79
CA TYR A 180 -3.96 -7.20 -12.90
C TYR A 180 -2.67 -6.36 -12.99
N ILE A 181 -2.19 -6.05 -14.19
CA ILE A 181 -1.01 -5.19 -14.39
C ILE A 181 -1.25 -3.79 -13.81
N ASN A 182 -2.37 -3.15 -14.14
CA ASN A 182 -2.69 -1.80 -13.66
C ASN A 182 -2.80 -1.71 -12.13
N GLN A 183 -3.29 -2.76 -11.46
CA GLN A 183 -3.33 -2.80 -9.99
C GLN A 183 -1.92 -2.79 -9.38
N HIS A 184 -0.94 -3.38 -10.06
CA HIS A 184 0.43 -3.52 -9.58
C HIS A 184 1.42 -2.56 -10.27
N ALA A 185 0.95 -1.63 -11.10
CA ALA A 185 1.79 -0.70 -11.85
C ALA A 185 2.78 0.06 -10.95
N HIS A 186 2.34 0.45 -9.75
CA HIS A 186 3.20 1.12 -8.78
C HIS A 186 4.42 0.28 -8.34
N LEU A 187 4.28 -1.05 -8.26
CA LEU A 187 5.39 -1.97 -7.95
C LEU A 187 6.37 -2.04 -9.10
N ILE A 188 5.86 -2.13 -10.33
CA ILE A 188 6.67 -2.14 -11.56
C ILE A 188 7.46 -0.82 -11.64
N THR A 189 6.79 0.32 -11.52
CA THR A 189 7.46 1.64 -11.55
C THR A 189 8.52 1.76 -10.46
N LYS A 190 8.24 1.30 -9.23
CA LYS A 190 9.22 1.33 -8.14
C LYS A 190 10.44 0.46 -8.44
N TRP A 191 10.20 -0.73 -9.00
CA TRP A 191 11.27 -1.66 -9.38
C TRP A 191 12.13 -1.08 -10.51
N LEU A 192 11.54 -0.56 -11.58
CA LEU A 192 12.26 0.10 -12.69
C LEU A 192 13.11 1.28 -12.20
N LYS A 193 12.56 2.12 -11.32
CA LYS A 193 13.31 3.23 -10.72
C LYS A 193 14.54 2.77 -9.94
N ARG A 194 14.43 1.64 -9.24
CA ARG A 194 15.54 1.07 -8.48
C ARG A 194 16.58 0.45 -9.41
N LEU A 195 16.14 -0.33 -10.39
CA LEU A 195 16.99 -0.92 -11.42
C LEU A 195 17.83 0.15 -12.12
N HIS A 196 17.19 1.24 -12.56
CA HIS A 196 17.88 2.36 -13.19
C HIS A 196 18.89 3.05 -12.24
N ALA A 197 18.55 3.22 -10.96
CA ALA A 197 19.47 3.80 -9.98
C ALA A 197 20.70 2.92 -9.72
N GLU A 198 20.51 1.60 -9.69
CA GLU A 198 21.58 0.61 -9.54
C GLU A 198 22.48 0.56 -10.79
N GLU A 199 21.88 0.56 -11.99
CA GLU A 199 22.63 0.62 -13.24
C GLU A 199 23.48 1.90 -13.34
N ILE A 200 22.91 3.07 -13.00
CA ILE A 200 23.68 4.32 -12.89
C ILE A 200 24.83 4.17 -11.90
N HIS A 201 24.58 3.60 -10.72
CA HIS A 201 25.62 3.42 -9.70
C HIS A 201 26.76 2.54 -10.20
N ASP A 202 26.43 1.43 -10.85
CA ASP A 202 27.38 0.49 -11.44
C ASP A 202 28.20 1.15 -12.55
N VAL A 203 27.56 1.88 -13.47
CA VAL A 203 28.25 2.58 -14.56
C VAL A 203 29.15 3.71 -14.03
N ILE A 204 28.74 4.42 -12.97
CA ILE A 204 29.59 5.44 -12.30
C ILE A 204 30.80 4.79 -11.63
N THR A 205 30.62 3.62 -11.01
CA THR A 205 31.67 2.99 -10.19
C THR A 205 32.63 2.14 -11.02
N LYS A 206 32.11 1.40 -12.00
CA LYS A 206 32.84 0.41 -12.82
C LYS A 206 33.20 0.96 -14.21
N GLY A 207 32.60 2.07 -14.63
CA GLY A 207 32.75 2.66 -15.95
C GLY A 207 31.66 2.22 -16.94
N PRO A 208 31.66 2.75 -18.18
CA PRO A 208 30.69 2.39 -19.21
C PRO A 208 30.65 0.88 -19.47
N ALA A 209 29.45 0.30 -19.45
CA ALA A 209 29.18 -1.12 -19.67
C ALA A 209 27.86 -1.28 -20.42
N ASN A 210 27.65 -2.41 -21.10
CA ASN A 210 26.39 -2.75 -21.80
C ASN A 210 25.84 -1.66 -22.75
N GLY A 211 26.74 -0.91 -23.41
CA GLY A 211 26.35 0.13 -24.36
C GLY A 211 25.90 1.46 -23.73
N VAL A 212 25.91 1.60 -22.40
CA VAL A 212 25.48 2.80 -21.68
C VAL A 212 26.63 3.51 -20.95
N LYS A 213 26.48 4.82 -20.73
CA LYS A 213 27.40 5.64 -19.91
C LYS A 213 26.62 6.64 -19.07
N ALA A 214 27.07 6.89 -17.84
CA ALA A 214 26.50 7.92 -16.99
C ALA A 214 26.97 9.31 -17.43
N VAL A 215 26.02 10.24 -17.60
CA VAL A 215 26.30 11.65 -17.92
C VAL A 215 25.63 12.56 -16.90
N SER A 216 26.09 13.82 -16.80
CA SER A 216 25.39 14.81 -15.99
C SER A 216 24.01 15.06 -16.58
N GLY A 217 22.97 14.77 -15.79
CA GLY A 217 21.61 15.13 -16.13
C GLY A 217 21.41 16.64 -16.20
N ARG A 218 20.17 17.04 -16.49
CA ARG A 218 19.81 18.46 -16.58
C ARG A 218 20.10 19.17 -15.25
N ALA A 219 20.84 20.28 -15.33
CA ALA A 219 21.09 21.10 -14.15
C ALA A 219 19.75 21.54 -13.52
N PRO A 220 19.62 21.52 -12.18
CA PRO A 220 18.40 21.92 -11.52
C PRO A 220 18.05 23.38 -11.84
N PRO A 221 16.76 23.77 -11.79
CA PRO A 221 16.35 25.15 -12.02
C PRO A 221 17.13 26.11 -11.12
N ARG A 222 17.65 27.20 -11.69
CA ARG A 222 18.31 28.25 -10.91
C ARG A 222 17.27 28.90 -9.99
N LYS A 223 17.51 28.85 -8.69
CA LYS A 223 16.64 29.44 -7.66
C LYS A 223 17.35 30.61 -6.99
N HIS A 224 16.57 31.57 -6.49
CA HIS A 224 17.10 32.62 -5.62
C HIS A 224 17.64 31.99 -4.34
N LYS A 225 18.87 32.35 -3.95
CA LYS A 225 19.47 31.90 -2.67
C LYS A 225 18.77 32.55 -1.48
N ASP A 226 18.44 33.84 -1.62
CA ASP A 226 17.67 34.62 -0.67
C ASP A 226 16.75 35.54 -1.48
N GLU A 227 15.44 35.31 -1.37
CA GLU A 227 14.43 36.06 -2.10
C GLU A 227 14.37 37.52 -1.66
N LYS A 228 14.57 37.85 -0.38
CA LYS A 228 14.53 39.23 0.13
C LYS A 228 15.74 40.03 -0.33
N ALA A 229 16.92 39.42 -0.29
CA ALA A 229 18.12 40.06 -0.81
C ALA A 229 18.04 40.26 -2.33
N SER A 230 17.47 39.28 -3.04
CA SER A 230 17.21 39.39 -4.49
C SER A 230 16.21 40.49 -4.80
N GLU A 231 15.09 40.56 -4.08
CA GLU A 231 14.08 41.60 -4.21
C GLU A 231 14.66 43.00 -3.96
N ALA A 232 15.41 43.20 -2.87
CA ALA A 232 16.04 44.48 -2.55
C ALA A 232 17.06 44.92 -3.61
N TRP A 233 17.75 43.97 -4.26
CA TRP A 233 18.66 44.25 -5.36
C TRP A 233 17.93 44.58 -6.66
N LEU A 234 16.83 43.88 -6.95
CA LEU A 234 16.00 44.07 -8.15
C LEU A 234 15.18 45.36 -8.09
N ASN A 235 14.63 45.73 -6.93
CA ASN A 235 13.84 46.95 -6.71
C ASN A 235 14.60 48.24 -7.03
N LYS A 236 15.94 48.20 -7.08
CA LYS A 236 16.79 49.33 -7.48
C LYS A 236 16.92 49.50 -8.99
N ARG A 237 16.47 48.51 -9.79
CA ARG A 237 16.79 48.37 -11.22
C ARG A 237 15.57 48.10 -12.10
N LEU A 238 14.57 47.44 -11.55
CA LEU A 238 13.36 47.05 -12.25
C LEU A 238 12.15 47.63 -11.52
N LYS A 239 11.07 47.85 -12.26
CA LYS A 239 9.78 48.20 -11.67
C LYS A 239 9.17 46.96 -11.01
N ARG A 240 8.30 47.16 -10.03
CA ARG A 240 7.70 46.07 -9.24
C ARG A 240 6.96 45.06 -10.12
N GLU A 241 6.32 45.53 -11.19
CA GLU A 241 5.58 44.71 -12.15
C GLU A 241 6.49 43.84 -13.03
N GLN A 242 7.78 44.17 -13.12
CA GLN A 242 8.80 43.38 -13.83
C GLN A 242 9.51 42.39 -12.91
N ILE A 243 9.37 42.55 -11.60
CA ILE A 243 9.97 41.69 -10.56
C ILE A 243 9.00 40.59 -10.17
N PHE A 244 7.71 40.93 -10.04
CA PHE A 244 6.66 40.01 -9.65
C PHE A 244 5.68 39.79 -10.78
N HIS A 245 5.45 38.52 -11.12
CA HIS A 245 4.41 38.13 -12.04
C HIS A 245 3.05 38.14 -11.31
N GLN A 246 2.17 39.09 -11.66
CA GLN A 246 0.81 39.12 -11.14
C GLN A 246 -0.10 38.31 -12.06
N GLN A 247 -0.69 37.23 -11.54
CA GLN A 247 -1.71 36.45 -12.21
C GLN A 247 -2.98 36.42 -11.38
N LEU A 248 -4.11 36.28 -12.07
CA LEU A 248 -5.37 35.97 -11.41
C LEU A 248 -5.20 34.65 -10.66
N ILE A 249 -5.51 34.66 -9.37
CA ILE A 249 -5.42 33.47 -8.53
C ILE A 249 -6.43 32.40 -8.99
N SER A 250 -6.07 31.13 -8.81
CA SER A 250 -6.93 30.01 -9.21
C SER A 250 -8.20 29.94 -8.35
N VAL A 251 -9.23 29.26 -8.86
CA VAL A 251 -10.48 29.02 -8.12
C VAL A 251 -10.21 28.34 -6.76
N ALA A 252 -9.24 27.42 -6.71
CA ALA A 252 -8.83 26.77 -5.45
C ALA A 252 -8.16 27.73 -4.46
N GLN A 253 -7.43 28.74 -4.95
CA GLN A 253 -6.88 29.80 -4.11
C GLN A 253 -7.97 30.77 -3.65
N LEU A 254 -8.94 31.09 -4.51
CA LEU A 254 -10.12 31.89 -4.16
C LEU A 254 -10.93 31.22 -3.04
N ASP A 255 -11.16 29.91 -3.13
CA ASP A 255 -11.87 29.14 -2.09
C ASP A 255 -11.16 29.19 -0.72
N LYS A 256 -9.83 29.28 -0.70
CA LYS A 256 -9.06 29.42 0.55
C LYS A 256 -9.21 30.81 1.18
N VAL A 257 -9.35 31.85 0.36
CA VAL A 257 -9.41 33.25 0.80
C VAL A 257 -10.84 33.68 1.13
N LEU A 258 -11.80 33.34 0.27
CA LEU A 258 -13.19 33.76 0.35
C LEU A 258 -14.10 32.72 1.04
N GLY A 259 -13.63 31.48 1.16
CA GLY A 259 -14.44 30.34 1.58
C GLY A 259 -15.02 29.56 0.40
N LYS A 260 -15.12 28.24 0.56
CA LYS A 260 -15.58 27.33 -0.51
C LYS A 260 -16.98 27.69 -1.01
N GLY A 261 -17.13 27.82 -2.33
CA GLY A 261 -18.43 28.01 -2.98
C GLY A 261 -18.97 29.44 -2.97
N VAL A 262 -18.20 30.41 -2.45
CA VAL A 262 -18.52 31.84 -2.51
C VAL A 262 -18.27 32.42 -3.90
N PHE A 263 -17.26 31.91 -4.60
CA PHE A 263 -16.95 32.36 -5.96
C PHE A 263 -18.02 31.88 -6.96
N PRO A 264 -18.55 32.76 -7.86
CA PRO A 264 -19.65 32.40 -8.75
C PRO A 264 -19.32 31.23 -9.68
N LYS A 265 -20.10 30.15 -9.59
CA LYS A 265 -19.96 28.97 -10.46
C LYS A 265 -20.08 29.29 -11.96
N SER A 266 -20.81 30.35 -12.32
CA SER A 266 -20.94 30.82 -13.71
C SER A 266 -19.64 31.32 -14.32
N LEU A 267 -18.62 31.61 -13.48
CA LEU A 267 -17.29 32.05 -13.91
C LEU A 267 -16.26 30.92 -13.85
N VAL A 268 -16.69 29.69 -13.56
CA VAL A 268 -15.84 28.50 -13.50
C VAL A 268 -16.14 27.61 -14.70
N ALA A 269 -15.17 27.49 -15.61
CA ALA A 269 -15.18 26.45 -16.64
C ALA A 269 -14.59 25.17 -16.04
N GLN A 270 -15.41 24.16 -15.82
CA GLN A 270 -14.99 22.84 -15.34
C GLN A 270 -15.40 21.80 -16.38
N GLY A 271 -14.42 21.10 -16.94
CA GLY A 271 -14.67 19.95 -17.81
C GLY A 271 -15.18 18.75 -17.01
N ASP A 272 -15.72 17.77 -17.73
CA ASP A 272 -16.15 16.53 -17.10
C ASP A 272 -14.96 15.82 -16.43
N PRO A 273 -15.15 15.23 -15.24
CA PRO A 273 -14.09 14.51 -14.56
C PRO A 273 -13.61 13.33 -15.43
N LYS A 274 -12.29 13.19 -15.58
CA LYS A 274 -11.69 12.03 -16.25
C LYS A 274 -12.14 10.74 -15.54
N PRO A 275 -12.54 9.68 -16.29
CA PRO A 275 -12.88 8.39 -15.69
C PRO A 275 -11.71 7.81 -14.89
N VAL A 276 -12.02 7.14 -13.79
CA VAL A 276 -11.02 6.45 -12.96
C VAL A 276 -11.48 5.02 -12.69
N LEU A 277 -10.54 4.08 -12.72
CA LEU A 277 -10.82 2.67 -12.39
C LEU A 277 -10.84 2.48 -10.88
N VAL A 278 -11.99 2.07 -10.34
CA VAL A 278 -12.19 1.82 -8.91
C VAL A 278 -12.73 0.39 -8.68
N PRO A 279 -12.61 -0.17 -7.46
CA PRO A 279 -13.26 -1.45 -7.12
C PRO A 279 -14.78 -1.38 -7.32
N VAL A 280 -15.42 -2.55 -7.51
CA VAL A 280 -16.88 -2.62 -7.75
C VAL A 280 -17.67 -2.21 -6.49
N GLU A 281 -17.03 -2.29 -5.33
CA GLU A 281 -17.54 -1.86 -4.03
C GLU A 281 -17.57 -0.33 -3.88
N ASP A 282 -16.98 0.43 -4.80
CA ASP A 282 -17.09 1.89 -4.81
C ASP A 282 -18.54 2.31 -5.05
N GLU A 283 -19.09 3.13 -4.15
CA GLU A 283 -20.51 3.53 -4.18
C GLU A 283 -20.87 4.43 -5.38
N ARG A 284 -19.88 4.95 -6.11
CA ARG A 284 -20.13 5.81 -7.28
C ARG A 284 -20.70 4.98 -8.44
N PRO A 285 -21.71 5.49 -9.15
CA PRO A 285 -22.31 4.76 -10.26
C PRO A 285 -21.31 4.56 -11.40
N ALA A 286 -21.34 3.38 -12.00
CA ALA A 286 -20.51 3.06 -13.16
C ALA A 286 -20.88 3.93 -14.37
N ILE A 287 -19.87 4.42 -15.08
CA ILE A 287 -20.06 5.13 -16.35
C ILE A 287 -20.28 4.08 -17.44
N ILE A 288 -21.51 4.00 -17.96
CA ILE A 288 -21.87 3.14 -19.10
C ILE A 288 -22.18 4.05 -20.29
N ARG A 289 -21.45 3.89 -21.40
CA ARG A 289 -21.70 4.60 -22.66
C ARG A 289 -22.05 3.59 -23.75
N GLU A 290 -23.17 3.79 -24.44
CA GLU A 290 -23.51 3.02 -25.64
C GLU A 290 -22.71 3.61 -26.83
N THR A 291 -21.51 3.07 -27.04
CA THR A 291 -20.60 3.23 -28.21
C THR A 291 -20.37 4.64 -28.79
N GLU A 292 -19.15 5.16 -28.59
CA GLU A 292 -18.15 5.43 -29.65
C GLU A 292 -16.78 5.53 -28.95
N PHE A 293 -15.78 4.82 -29.48
CA PHE A 293 -14.38 4.92 -29.04
C PHE A 293 -13.83 6.23 -29.60
N ASP A 294 -13.88 7.30 -28.81
CA ASP A 294 -13.11 8.51 -29.11
C ASP A 294 -11.66 8.27 -28.67
N ASP A 295 -10.72 8.53 -29.59
CA ASP A 295 -9.27 8.44 -29.42
C ASP A 295 -8.82 8.96 -28.04
N LEU A 296 -8.27 8.05 -27.24
CA LEU A 296 -7.62 8.36 -25.96
C LEU A 296 -6.15 8.75 -26.14
N ASP A 297 -5.77 9.24 -27.32
CA ASP A 297 -4.43 9.79 -27.62
C ASP A 297 -4.29 11.25 -27.17
N ALA A 298 -4.92 11.61 -26.05
CA ALA A 298 -4.63 12.87 -25.39
C ALA A 298 -3.35 12.67 -24.57
N GLU A 299 -2.23 13.11 -25.15
CA GLU A 299 -0.91 13.30 -24.54
C GLU A 299 -1.03 13.59 -23.03
N ASP A 300 -0.82 12.57 -22.20
CA ASP A 300 -0.53 12.76 -20.79
C ASP A 300 1.00 12.87 -20.69
N ASP A 301 1.49 14.11 -20.57
CA ASP A 301 2.82 14.51 -20.08
C ASP A 301 3.06 14.07 -18.60
N ALA A 302 2.43 12.97 -18.15
CA ALA A 302 2.50 12.46 -16.79
C ALA A 302 3.48 11.29 -16.62
N PHE A 303 4.09 10.81 -17.71
CA PHE A 303 5.42 10.21 -17.66
C PHE A 303 6.40 11.27 -18.14
N ASN A 304 6.87 12.07 -17.19
CA ASN A 304 8.01 12.93 -17.42
C ASN A 304 9.23 11.99 -17.60
N ASP A 305 9.46 11.55 -18.84
CA ASP A 305 10.63 10.82 -19.29
C ASP A 305 11.85 11.75 -19.16
N ASP A 306 12.40 11.77 -17.95
CA ASP A 306 13.82 12.02 -17.73
C ASP A 306 14.43 10.70 -17.23
N PHE A 307 14.45 9.71 -18.12
CA PHE A 307 15.40 8.60 -18.12
C PHE A 307 16.15 8.63 -19.44
#